data_AF-A0A0E3VY51-F1
#
_entry.id   AF-A0A0E3VY51-F1
#
_cell.length_a   1.000
_cell.length_b   1.000
_cell.length_c   1.000
_cell.angle_alpha   90.00
_cell.angle_beta   90.00
_cell.angle_gamma   90.00
#
_symmetry.space_group_name_H-M   'P 1'
#
loop_
_entity.id
_entity.type
_entity.pdbx_description
1 polymer ?
#
loop_
_entity_poly.entity_id
_entity_poly.type
_entity_poly.pdbx_seq_one_letter_code
_entity_poly.pdbx_strand_id
1 'polypeptide(L)'
;YQHVKPGKGAAFVRAKIKSFLDGKGLKDFPCGGKVRRAKSGGKNDCKTIYHDGDTYQFMDIESYEQIALNDSQVGEASKWMLDGMQVRVLLHNDKAISVDAPQVVALKIVETAPNFKGDTSSASKKPATLETGAVV
;
A
#
# COMPACT_ATOMS: atom_id res chain seq x y z
N TYR A 1 8.06 20.16 -5.70
CA TYR A 1 7.33 21.03 -6.65
C TYR A 1 8.34 21.96 -7.29
N GLN A 2 8.11 22.42 -8.52
CA GLN A 2 8.99 23.32 -9.23
C GLN A 2 8.21 24.58 -9.62
N HIS A 3 8.70 25.74 -9.18
CA HIS A 3 8.15 27.01 -9.60
C HIS A 3 8.78 27.41 -10.93
N VAL A 4 7.96 27.56 -11.97
CA VAL A 4 8.41 27.91 -13.32
C VAL A 4 7.91 29.32 -13.64
N LYS A 5 8.85 30.23 -13.93
CA LYS A 5 8.58 31.56 -14.47
C LYS A 5 8.96 31.56 -15.96
N PRO A 6 8.02 31.35 -16.89
CA PRO A 6 8.34 31.46 -18.31
C PRO A 6 8.64 32.93 -18.65
N GLY A 7 9.67 33.19 -19.45
CA GLY A 7 10.08 34.55 -19.84
C GLY A 7 9.00 35.36 -20.57
N LYS A 8 7.89 34.72 -20.98
CA LYS A 8 6.65 35.33 -21.45
C LYS A 8 5.46 34.50 -20.95
N GLY A 9 4.69 35.03 -20.00
CA GLY A 9 3.49 34.39 -19.43
C GLY A 9 3.44 34.40 -17.89
N ALA A 10 2.30 33.97 -17.33
CA ALA A 10 2.13 33.87 -15.89
C ALA A 10 2.95 32.71 -15.30
N ALA A 11 3.46 32.90 -14.09
CA ALA A 11 4.18 31.86 -13.36
C ALA A 11 3.23 30.70 -13.00
N PHE A 12 3.73 29.47 -13.06
CA PHE A 12 2.99 28.28 -12.63
C PHE A 12 3.87 27.37 -11.78
N VAL A 13 3.23 26.60 -10.90
CA VAL A 13 3.88 25.60 -10.06
C VAL A 13 3.57 24.22 -10.62
N ARG A 14 4.58 23.54 -11.14
CA ARG A 14 4.49 22.13 -11.52
C ARG A 14 4.75 21.28 -10.29
N ALA A 15 3.73 20.56 -9.83
CA ALA A 15 3.88 19.64 -8.72
C ALA A 15 3.70 18.20 -9.21
N LYS A 16 4.69 17.37 -8.90
CA LYS A 16 4.54 15.92 -9.02
C LYS A 16 3.71 15.45 -7.82
N ILE A 17 2.41 15.28 -8.02
CA ILE A 17 1.49 14.84 -6.97
C ILE A 17 1.00 13.47 -7.40
N LYS A 18 1.22 12.45 -6.56
CA LYS A 18 0.65 11.13 -6.75
C LYS A 18 -0.74 11.12 -6.12
N SER A 19 -1.78 10.96 -6.95
CA SER A 19 -3.14 10.74 -6.44
C SER A 19 -3.18 9.44 -5.65
N PHE A 20 -3.82 9.46 -4.48
CA PHE A 20 -3.96 8.29 -3.64
C PHE A 20 -4.89 7.23 -4.27
N LEU A 21 -5.91 7.66 -5.02
CA LEU A 21 -6.89 6.79 -5.67
C LEU A 21 -6.44 6.32 -7.08
N ASP A 22 -5.81 7.22 -7.84
CA ASP A 22 -5.57 7.03 -9.27
C ASP A 22 -4.07 6.86 -9.63
N GLY A 23 -3.15 7.08 -8.69
CA GLY A 23 -1.70 7.01 -8.92
C GLY A 23 -1.13 8.05 -9.90
N LYS A 24 -1.96 8.84 -10.59
CA LYS A 24 -1.55 9.87 -11.57
C LYS A 24 -0.70 10.94 -10.90
N GLY A 25 0.40 11.32 -11.57
CA GLY A 25 1.59 11.87 -10.95
C GLY A 25 1.95 13.32 -11.25
N LEU A 26 1.28 14.03 -12.18
CA LEU A 26 1.63 15.41 -12.53
C LEU A 26 0.40 16.31 -12.55
N LYS A 27 0.47 17.45 -11.85
CA LYS A 27 -0.53 18.51 -11.92
C LYS A 27 0.13 19.88 -11.91
N ASP A 28 -0.27 20.72 -12.86
CA ASP A 28 0.18 22.09 -12.98
C ASP A 28 -0.82 23.01 -12.25
N PHE A 29 -0.32 23.88 -11.36
CA PHE A 29 -1.13 24.82 -10.59
C PHE A 29 -0.82 26.26 -11.02
N PRO A 30 -1.85 27.09 -11.27
CA PRO A 30 -1.64 28.52 -11.52
C PRO A 30 -1.15 29.23 -10.25
N CYS A 31 -0.25 30.20 -10.40
CA CYS A 31 0.22 31.02 -9.28
C CYS A 31 -0.94 31.83 -8.69
N GLY A 32 -1.27 31.60 -7.42
CA GLY A 32 -2.38 32.26 -6.71
C GLY A 32 -3.68 31.44 -6.58
N GLY A 33 -3.76 30.26 -7.20
CA GLY A 33 -4.89 29.36 -7.00
C GLY A 33 -4.93 28.81 -5.57
N LYS A 34 -6.03 29.00 -4.84
CA LYS A 34 -6.23 28.40 -3.52
C LYS A 34 -6.45 26.89 -3.70
N VAL A 35 -5.51 26.08 -3.21
CA VAL A 35 -5.66 24.61 -3.17
C VAL A 35 -6.21 24.22 -1.80
N ARG A 36 -7.31 23.46 -1.77
CA ARG A 36 -7.81 22.87 -0.52
C ARG A 36 -6.87 21.77 -0.09
N ARG A 37 -6.26 21.91 1.08
CA ARG A 37 -5.52 20.80 1.71
C ARG A 37 -6.53 19.71 2.06
N ALA A 38 -6.34 18.51 1.51
CA ALA A 38 -6.98 17.33 2.10
C ALA A 38 -6.43 17.19 3.52
N LYS A 39 -7.29 16.94 4.50
CA LYS A 39 -6.80 16.51 5.82
C LYS A 39 -6.02 15.23 5.55
N SER A 40 -4.77 15.17 5.98
CA SER A 40 -4.03 13.91 5.99
C SER A 40 -4.88 12.93 6.77
N GLY A 41 -5.29 11.86 6.11
CA GLY A 41 -5.98 10.77 6.78
C GLY A 41 -5.14 10.24 7.95
N GLY A 42 -5.78 9.86 9.04
CA GLY A 42 -5.11 9.20 10.15
C GLY A 42 -4.43 7.93 9.64
N LYS A 43 -3.16 7.75 9.98
CA LYS A 43 -2.48 6.47 9.83
C LYS A 43 -2.67 5.76 11.15
N ASN A 44 -3.46 4.71 11.15
CA ASN A 44 -3.69 3.93 12.36
C ASN A 44 -2.96 2.60 12.20
N ASP A 45 -2.24 2.21 13.24
CA ASP A 45 -1.66 0.87 13.32
C ASP A 45 -2.79 -0.08 13.75
N CYS A 46 -3.13 -1.01 12.87
CA CYS A 46 -4.19 -1.99 13.08
C CYS A 46 -3.60 -3.40 13.06
N LYS A 47 -4.27 -4.35 13.70
CA LYS A 47 -3.93 -5.76 13.69
C LYS A 47 -4.94 -6.52 12.83
N THR A 48 -4.46 -7.33 11.88
CA THR A 48 -5.32 -8.26 11.14
C THR A 48 -5.87 -9.32 12.09
N ILE A 49 -7.17 -9.61 12.02
CA ILE A 49 -7.79 -10.64 12.85
C ILE A 49 -8.00 -11.92 12.03
N TYR A 50 -8.84 -11.83 11.01
CA TYR A 50 -9.17 -12.90 10.09
C TYR A 50 -9.73 -12.34 8.79
N HIS A 51 -9.78 -13.20 7.78
CA HIS A 51 -10.43 -12.96 6.50
C HIS A 51 -11.72 -13.79 6.41
N ASP A 52 -12.86 -13.14 6.19
CA ASP A 52 -14.18 -13.78 6.09
C ASP A 52 -14.52 -14.23 4.65
N GLY A 53 -13.54 -14.21 3.75
CA GLY A 53 -13.70 -14.57 2.33
C GLY A 53 -14.00 -13.38 1.42
N ASP A 54 -14.81 -12.43 1.89
CA ASP A 54 -15.17 -11.20 1.16
C ASP A 54 -14.55 -9.93 1.79
N THR A 55 -14.44 -9.94 3.12
CA THR A 55 -13.91 -8.81 3.90
C THR A 55 -12.78 -9.23 4.83
N TYR A 56 -11.78 -8.36 4.93
CA TYR A 56 -10.70 -8.44 5.90
C TYR A 56 -11.06 -7.66 7.15
N GLN A 57 -10.94 -8.32 8.31
CA GLN A 57 -11.19 -7.67 9.59
C GLN A 57 -9.89 -7.22 10.23
N PHE A 58 -9.85 -5.94 10.57
CA PHE A 58 -8.74 -5.30 11.25
C PHE A 58 -9.22 -4.75 12.59
N MET A 59 -8.36 -4.77 13.60
CA MET A 59 -8.59 -4.15 14.90
C MET A 59 -7.59 -3.02 15.09
N ASP A 60 -8.07 -1.81 15.33
CA ASP A 60 -7.22 -0.70 15.71
C ASP A 60 -6.53 -0.99 17.06
N ILE A 61 -5.24 -0.71 17.18
CA ILE A 61 -4.47 -1.00 18.41
C ILE A 61 -4.74 0.07 19.48
N GLU A 62 -5.09 1.30 19.09
CA GLU A 62 -5.33 2.40 20.02
C GLU A 62 -6.79 2.45 20.47
N SER A 63 -7.75 2.37 19.52
CA SER A 63 -9.17 2.49 19.83
C SER A 63 -9.87 1.15 20.09
N TYR A 64 -9.24 0.02 19.75
CA TYR A 64 -9.86 -1.31 19.75
C TYR A 64 -11.11 -1.42 18.86
N GLU A 65 -11.30 -0.46 17.95
CA GLU A 65 -12.39 -0.49 16.99
C GLU A 65 -12.09 -1.51 15.89
N GLN A 66 -13.13 -2.23 15.48
CA GLN A 66 -13.04 -3.19 14.37
C GLN A 66 -13.39 -2.50 13.07
N ILE A 67 -12.55 -2.69 12.06
CA ILE A 67 -12.68 -2.12 10.74
C ILE A 67 -12.74 -3.25 9.73
N ALA A 68 -13.86 -3.35 9.03
CA ALA A 68 -14.06 -4.28 7.92
C ALA A 68 -13.65 -3.60 6.60
N LEU A 69 -12.69 -4.17 5.89
CA LEU A 69 -12.25 -3.68 4.58
C LEU A 69 -12.46 -4.71 3.48
N ASN A 70 -12.89 -4.25 2.31
CA ASN A 70 -13.04 -5.11 1.14
C ASN A 70 -11.69 -5.36 0.46
N ASP A 71 -11.59 -6.45 -0.31
CA ASP A 71 -10.38 -6.81 -1.06
C ASP A 71 -9.90 -5.67 -1.99
N SER A 72 -10.84 -4.93 -2.61
CA SER A 72 -10.51 -3.76 -3.45
C SER A 72 -9.86 -2.61 -2.69
N GLN A 73 -10.07 -2.48 -1.38
CA GLN A 73 -9.46 -1.43 -0.54
C GLN A 73 -8.10 -1.88 0.00
N VAL A 74 -7.94 -3.19 0.21
CA VAL A 74 -6.70 -3.81 0.64
C VAL A 74 -5.68 -3.88 -0.50
N GLY A 75 -6.13 -4.20 -1.71
CA GLY A 75 -5.30 -4.28 -2.90
C GLY A 75 -4.22 -5.36 -2.78
N GLU A 76 -3.04 -5.11 -3.36
CA GLU A 76 -1.93 -6.08 -3.41
C GLU A 76 -1.36 -6.44 -2.02
N ALA A 77 -1.67 -5.67 -0.98
CA ALA A 77 -1.25 -5.96 0.38
C ALA A 77 -1.90 -7.26 0.92
N SER A 78 -3.04 -7.72 0.37
CA SER A 78 -3.69 -8.97 0.79
C SER A 78 -2.77 -10.18 0.67
N LYS A 79 -1.90 -10.21 -0.34
CA LYS A 79 -0.95 -11.30 -0.61
C LYS A 79 0.15 -11.42 0.43
N TRP A 80 0.39 -10.37 1.21
CA TRP A 80 1.50 -10.25 2.16
C TRP A 80 1.03 -10.17 3.60
N MET A 81 -0.27 -10.30 3.85
CA MET A 81 -0.85 -10.23 5.18
C MET A 81 -1.12 -11.62 5.74
N LEU A 82 -0.68 -11.84 6.98
CA LEU A 82 -1.06 -12.97 7.82
C LEU A 82 -2.04 -12.53 8.89
N ASP A 83 -2.78 -13.48 9.44
CA ASP A 83 -3.61 -13.26 10.62
C ASP A 83 -2.72 -12.89 11.83
N GLY A 84 -3.17 -11.89 12.59
CA GLY A 84 -2.46 -11.38 13.76
C GLY A 84 -1.28 -10.45 13.47
N MET A 85 -1.08 -10.04 12.21
CA MET A 85 -0.03 -9.12 11.81
C MET A 85 -0.42 -7.66 12.05
N GLN A 86 0.55 -6.82 12.43
CA GLN A 86 0.35 -5.37 12.51
C GLN A 86 0.52 -4.76 11.12
N VAL A 87 -0.45 -3.96 10.71
CA VAL A 87 -0.52 -3.30 9.40
C VAL A 87 -0.95 -1.85 9.59
N ARG A 88 -0.62 -0.99 8.63
CA ARG A 88 -1.01 0.42 8.68
C ARG A 88 -2.19 0.67 7.78
N VAL A 89 -3.29 1.12 8.37
CA VAL A 89 -4.49 1.50 7.63
C VAL A 89 -4.53 3.02 7.50
N LEU A 90 -4.68 3.49 6.26
CA LEU A 90 -4.83 4.91 5.94
C LEU A 90 -6.32 5.25 5.85
N LEU A 91 -6.82 5.94 6.87
CA LEU A 91 -8.23 6.35 7.01
C LEU A 91 -8.42 7.81 6.62
N HIS A 92 -9.32 8.11 5.69
CA HIS A 92 -9.66 9.49 5.31
C HIS A 92 -11.17 9.72 5.39
N ASN A 93 -11.59 10.58 6.32
CA ASN A 93 -13.00 10.82 6.65
C ASN A 93 -13.74 9.49 6.92
N ASP A 94 -13.19 8.69 7.83
CA ASP A 94 -13.76 7.40 8.29
C ASP A 94 -13.84 6.30 7.22
N LYS A 95 -13.30 6.56 6.02
CA LYS A 95 -13.13 5.56 4.97
C LYS A 95 -11.68 5.17 4.85
N ALA A 96 -11.38 3.88 4.99
CA ALA A 96 -10.06 3.36 4.68
C ALA A 96 -9.83 3.44 3.16
N ILE A 97 -8.70 4.02 2.79
CA ILE A 97 -8.33 4.18 1.39
C ILE A 97 -7.26 3.17 0.98
N SER A 98 -6.30 2.86 1.85
CA SER A 98 -5.32 1.80 1.59
C SER A 98 -4.85 1.12 2.86
N VAL A 99 -4.40 -0.12 2.70
CA VAL A 99 -3.68 -0.88 3.72
C VAL A 99 -2.23 -1.03 3.28
N ASP A 100 -1.30 -0.70 4.17
CA ASP A 100 0.13 -0.83 3.96
C ASP A 100 0.64 -1.94 4.89
N ALA A 101 1.08 -3.05 4.29
CA ALA A 101 1.73 -4.12 5.02
C ALA A 101 3.19 -3.71 5.37
N PRO A 102 3.74 -4.20 6.49
CA PRO A 102 5.15 -3.98 6.84
C PRO A 102 6.11 -4.33 5.70
N GLN A 103 7.19 -3.56 5.58
CA GLN A 103 8.20 -3.78 4.53
C GLN A 103 8.89 -5.15 4.60
N VAL A 104 8.87 -5.78 5.77
CA VAL A 104 9.44 -7.10 6.00
C VAL A 104 8.38 -7.98 6.62
N VAL A 105 8.08 -9.10 5.96
CA VAL A 105 7.13 -10.11 6.42
C VAL A 105 7.86 -11.46 6.47
N ALA A 106 7.72 -12.16 7.58
CA ALA A 106 8.20 -13.54 7.71
C ALA A 106 7.07 -14.49 7.28
N LEU A 107 7.17 -15.04 6.07
CA LEU A 107 6.22 -16.00 5.52
C LEU A 107 6.87 -17.37 5.38
N LYS A 108 6.14 -18.43 5.73
CA LYS A 108 6.59 -19.81 5.51
C LYS A 108 6.42 -20.20 4.04
N ILE A 109 7.43 -20.89 3.50
CA ILE A 109 7.38 -21.50 2.17
C ILE A 109 6.69 -22.85 2.29
N VAL A 110 5.57 -23.04 1.59
CA VAL A 110 4.79 -24.29 1.59
C VAL A 110 5.28 -25.23 0.50
N GLU A 111 5.62 -24.69 -0.67
CA GLU A 111 6.03 -25.47 -1.82
C GLU A 111 7.21 -24.80 -2.55
N THR A 112 8.23 -25.60 -2.84
CA THR A 112 9.35 -25.17 -3.67
C THR A 112 9.90 -26.35 -4.45
N ALA A 113 10.32 -26.12 -5.69
CA ALA A 113 10.88 -27.18 -6.53
C ALA A 113 12.24 -27.66 -5.96
N PRO A 114 12.47 -28.98 -5.86
CA PRO A 114 13.67 -29.55 -5.26
C PRO A 114 14.95 -29.08 -5.97
N ASN A 115 16.04 -28.97 -5.22
CA ASN A 115 17.34 -28.54 -5.74
C ASN A 115 18.02 -29.65 -6.55
N PHE A 116 18.20 -29.41 -7.85
CA PHE A 116 19.08 -30.25 -8.66
C PHE A 116 20.52 -29.83 -8.39
N LYS A 117 21.37 -30.77 -8.01
CA LYS A 117 22.70 -30.59 -7.39
C LYS A 117 23.78 -29.98 -8.32
N GLY A 118 23.40 -29.37 -9.45
CA GLY A 118 24.30 -28.84 -10.48
C GLY A 118 24.09 -27.37 -10.84
N ASP A 119 23.16 -26.67 -10.19
CA ASP A 119 22.84 -25.27 -10.51
C ASP A 119 23.61 -24.31 -9.57
N THR A 120 24.92 -24.19 -9.78
CA THR A 120 25.83 -23.28 -9.04
C THR A 120 25.87 -21.86 -9.61
N SER A 121 24.77 -21.41 -10.22
CA SER A 121 24.65 -20.03 -10.68
C SER A 121 23.81 -19.25 -9.68
N SER A 122 24.40 -18.23 -9.06
CA SER A 122 23.82 -17.31 -8.06
C SER A 122 22.56 -16.54 -8.52
N ALA A 123 22.01 -16.88 -9.69
CA ALA A 123 20.93 -16.20 -10.39
C ALA A 123 19.70 -17.09 -10.66
N SER A 124 19.73 -18.40 -10.38
CA SER A 124 18.55 -19.27 -10.51
C SER A 124 17.59 -19.05 -9.34
N LYS A 125 16.82 -17.94 -9.38
CA LYS A 125 15.70 -17.73 -8.47
C LYS A 125 14.59 -18.69 -8.83
N LYS A 126 14.19 -19.52 -7.87
CA LYS A 126 13.08 -20.46 -8.04
C LYS A 126 11.80 -19.85 -7.51
N PRO A 127 10.66 -20.06 -8.19
CA PRO A 127 9.38 -19.72 -7.61
C PRO A 127 9.18 -20.53 -6.33
N ALA A 128 8.96 -19.83 -5.22
CA ALA A 128 8.55 -20.40 -3.96
C ALA A 128 7.12 -19.95 -3.67
N THR A 129 6.22 -20.91 -3.44
CA THR A 129 4.85 -20.64 -3.04
C THR A 129 4.84 -20.45 -1.52
N LEU A 130 4.43 -19.26 -1.09
CA LEU A 130 4.29 -18.89 0.31
C LEU A 130 2.94 -19.35 0.87
N GLU A 131 2.82 -19.38 2.20
CA GLU A 131 1.59 -19.76 2.91
C GLU A 131 0.37 -18.88 2.59
N THR A 132 0.61 -17.66 2.09
CA THR A 132 -0.43 -16.74 1.61
C THR A 132 -0.84 -16.98 0.15
N GLY A 133 -0.27 -17.99 -0.52
CA GLY A 133 -0.47 -18.27 -1.95
C GLY A 133 0.31 -17.33 -2.88
N ALA A 134 1.08 -16.40 -2.34
CA ALA A 134 1.99 -15.56 -3.12
C ALA A 134 3.18 -16.38 -3.64
N VAL A 135 3.51 -16.24 -4.93
CA VAL A 135 4.67 -16.88 -5.55
C VAL A 135 5.79 -15.84 -5.68
N VAL A 136 6.98 -16.13 -5.15
CA VAL A 136 8.16 -15.24 -5.12
C VAL A 136 9.36 -15.89 -5.79
#